data_AF-A0A3P6BGH7-F1
#
_entry.id   AF-A0A3P6BGH7-F1
#
_cell.length_a   1.000
_cell.length_b   1.000
_cell.length_c   1.000
_cell.angle_alpha   90.00
_cell.angle_beta   90.00
_cell.angle_gamma   90.00
#
_symmetry.space_group_name_H-M   'P 1'
#
loop_
_entity.id
_entity.type
_entity.pdbx_description
1 polymer ?
#
loop_
_entity_poly.entity_id
_entity_poly.type
_entity_poly.pdbx_seq_one_letter_code
_entity_poly.pdbx_strand_id
1 'polypeptide(L)'
;MASTDGLVPITRAFLASYYNKYPFPPLSDDVSRLSSDMASLIQLLTLQSPPSQALAAMISFQTKNSESVFNTVMTYMPQDFRGTLIRQQKERSERNKQAEVDALVSSGGTIRDTYALLWKQQMER
;
A
#
# COMPACT_ATOMS: atom_id res chain seq x y z
N MET A 1 -54.66 -17.13 -10.15
CA MET A 1 -53.22 -17.46 -10.04
C MET A 1 -52.70 -17.62 -11.46
N ALA A 2 -51.68 -16.86 -11.87
CA ALA A 2 -51.13 -16.96 -13.22
C ALA A 2 -50.41 -18.31 -13.37
N SER A 3 -50.72 -19.05 -14.45
CA SER A 3 -50.15 -20.37 -14.71
C SER A 3 -48.66 -20.26 -14.98
N THR A 4 -47.85 -21.04 -14.25
CA THR A 4 -46.40 -21.16 -14.47
C THR A 4 -46.05 -22.27 -15.46
N ASP A 5 -47.05 -22.89 -16.09
CA ASP A 5 -46.86 -23.96 -17.06
C ASP A 5 -46.04 -23.44 -18.25
N GLY A 6 -44.91 -24.11 -18.51
CA GLY A 6 -43.98 -23.77 -19.60
C GLY A 6 -42.89 -22.75 -19.25
N LEU A 7 -42.88 -22.20 -18.02
CA LEU A 7 -41.77 -21.36 -17.57
C LEU A 7 -40.55 -22.22 -17.22
N VAL A 8 -39.54 -22.19 -18.10
CA VAL A 8 -38.23 -22.75 -17.79
C VAL A 8 -37.52 -21.81 -16.82
N PRO A 9 -37.00 -22.29 -15.68
CA PRO A 9 -36.23 -21.45 -14.77
C PRO A 9 -35.01 -20.88 -15.52
N ILE A 10 -34.79 -19.57 -15.38
CA ILE A 10 -33.58 -18.92 -15.91
C ILE A 10 -32.40 -19.45 -15.11
N THR A 11 -31.79 -20.52 -15.63
CA THR A 11 -30.59 -21.12 -15.06
C THR A 11 -29.34 -20.50 -15.69
N ARG A 12 -28.24 -20.50 -14.92
CA ARG A 12 -26.93 -20.06 -15.43
C ARG A 12 -26.52 -20.82 -16.70
N ALA A 13 -26.82 -22.13 -16.76
CA ALA A 13 -26.53 -22.97 -17.93
C ALA A 13 -27.37 -22.56 -19.15
N PHE A 14 -28.67 -22.31 -18.96
CA PHE A 14 -29.55 -21.82 -20.01
C PHE A 14 -29.06 -20.47 -20.56
N LEU A 15 -28.76 -19.50 -19.69
CA LEU A 15 -28.23 -18.20 -20.10
C LEU A 15 -26.91 -18.33 -20.88
N ALA A 16 -25.97 -19.15 -20.40
CA ALA A 16 -24.70 -19.37 -21.10
C ALA A 16 -24.92 -19.94 -22.52
N SER A 17 -25.80 -20.94 -22.66
CA SER A 17 -26.13 -21.52 -23.97
C SER A 17 -26.87 -20.54 -24.89
N TYR A 18 -27.70 -19.66 -24.32
CA TYR A 18 -28.45 -18.64 -25.06
C TYR A 18 -27.51 -17.57 -25.64
N TYR A 19 -26.54 -17.10 -24.85
CA TYR A 19 -25.57 -16.09 -25.31
C TYR A 19 -24.54 -16.61 -26.32
N ASN A 20 -24.38 -17.92 -26.50
CA ASN A 20 -23.58 -18.47 -27.59
C ASN A 20 -24.07 -18.04 -28.99
N LYS A 21 -25.34 -17.64 -29.14
CA LYS A 21 -25.90 -17.09 -30.39
C LYS A 21 -25.42 -15.66 -30.71
N TYR A 22 -24.84 -14.98 -29.72
CA TYR A 22 -24.40 -13.60 -29.83
C TYR A 22 -22.89 -13.54 -29.56
N PRO A 23 -22.04 -13.97 -30.52
CA PRO A 23 -20.60 -13.85 -30.37
C PRO A 23 -20.23 -12.38 -30.22
N PHE A 24 -19.37 -12.09 -29.25
CA PHE A 24 -18.83 -10.74 -29.12
C PHE A 24 -17.94 -10.44 -30.33
N PRO A 25 -18.02 -9.22 -30.90
CA PRO A 25 -17.02 -8.78 -31.86
C PRO A 25 -15.64 -8.83 -31.19
N PRO A 26 -14.57 -9.14 -31.96
CA PRO A 26 -13.23 -9.09 -31.41
C PRO A 26 -12.96 -7.70 -30.83
N LEU A 27 -12.16 -7.66 -29.77
CA LEU A 27 -11.71 -6.41 -29.19
C LEU A 27 -11.05 -5.55 -30.28
N SER A 28 -11.22 -4.23 -30.19
CA SER A 28 -10.55 -3.30 -31.10
C SER A 28 -9.02 -3.47 -31.00
N ASP A 29 -8.33 -3.41 -32.13
CA ASP A 29 -6.86 -3.41 -32.19
C ASP A 29 -6.26 -2.26 -31.35
N ASP A 30 -7.02 -1.16 -31.18
CA ASP A 30 -6.64 -0.03 -30.34
C ASP A 30 -6.44 -0.41 -28.87
N VAL A 31 -7.09 -1.46 -28.38
CA VAL A 31 -6.93 -1.93 -26.99
C VAL A 31 -5.49 -2.38 -26.75
N SER A 32 -4.92 -3.13 -27.70
CA SER A 32 -3.53 -3.59 -27.63
C SER A 32 -2.56 -2.42 -27.66
N ARG A 33 -2.80 -1.46 -28.56
CA ARG A 33 -1.99 -0.24 -28.65
C ARG A 33 -2.06 0.59 -27.37
N LEU A 34 -3.27 0.89 -26.89
CA LEU A 34 -3.48 1.69 -25.68
C LEU A 34 -2.89 1.00 -24.45
N SER A 35 -2.95 -0.33 -24.37
CA SER A 35 -2.31 -1.08 -23.28
C SER A 35 -0.79 -0.96 -23.30
N SER A 36 -0.19 -0.93 -24.50
CA SER A 36 1.25 -0.73 -24.69
C SER A 36 1.66 0.70 -24.36
N ASP A 37 0.87 1.68 -24.77
CA ASP A 37 1.07 3.11 -24.47
C ASP A 37 0.95 3.38 -22.95
N MET A 38 -0.02 2.75 -22.27
CA MET A 38 -0.12 2.81 -20.81
C MET A 38 1.09 2.17 -20.11
N ALA A 39 1.54 1.00 -20.56
CA ALA A 39 2.69 0.32 -19.98
C ALA A 39 3.97 1.15 -20.11
N SER A 40 4.18 1.78 -21.27
CA SER A 40 5.34 2.65 -21.52
C SER A 40 5.28 3.96 -20.72
N LEU A 41 4.10 4.58 -20.58
CA LEU A 41 3.91 5.73 -19.68
C LEU A 41 4.21 5.38 -18.22
N ILE A 42 3.73 4.23 -17.74
CA ILE A 42 4.03 3.74 -16.38
C ILE A 42 5.53 3.57 -16.21
N GLN A 43 6.22 2.93 -17.16
CA GLN A 43 7.67 2.78 -17.12
C GLN A 43 8.39 4.14 -17.06
N LEU A 44 8.00 5.10 -17.90
CA LEU A 44 8.58 6.44 -17.91
C LEU A 44 8.42 7.13 -16.54
N LEU A 45 7.22 7.10 -15.97
CA LEU A 45 6.95 7.66 -14.64
C LEU A 45 7.78 6.99 -13.55
N THR A 46 7.91 5.66 -13.58
CA THR A 46 8.75 4.93 -12.62
C THR A 46 10.24 5.28 -12.74
N LEU A 47 10.71 5.65 -13.92
CA LEU A 47 12.10 6.09 -14.15
C LEU A 47 12.34 7.53 -13.70
N GLN A 48 11.42 8.45 -13.98
CA GLN A 48 11.55 9.86 -13.60
C GLN A 48 11.41 10.09 -12.10
N SER A 49 10.49 9.40 -11.44
CA SER A 49 10.26 9.53 -10.01
C SER A 49 10.07 8.14 -9.38
N PRO A 50 11.18 7.44 -9.06
CA PRO A 50 11.08 6.13 -8.46
C PRO A 50 10.32 6.21 -7.13
N PRO A 51 9.28 5.40 -6.91
CA PRO A 51 8.50 5.43 -5.67
C PRO A 51 9.37 5.14 -4.43
N SER A 52 10.49 4.43 -4.60
CA SER A 52 11.50 4.23 -3.56
C SER A 52 12.15 5.52 -3.07
N GLN A 53 12.42 6.48 -3.97
CA GLN A 53 13.00 7.78 -3.59
C GLN A 53 11.98 8.63 -2.82
N ALA A 54 10.73 8.66 -3.28
CA ALA A 54 9.66 9.36 -2.58
C ALA A 54 9.41 8.78 -1.19
N LEU A 55 9.39 7.44 -1.06
CA LEU A 55 9.29 6.76 0.23
C LEU A 55 10.47 7.10 1.15
N ALA A 56 11.71 7.07 0.63
CA ALA A 56 12.89 7.44 1.41
C ALA A 56 12.85 8.90 1.90
N ALA A 57 12.41 9.83 1.05
CA ALA A 57 12.25 11.23 1.43
C ALA A 57 11.21 11.39 2.56
N MET A 58 10.06 10.73 2.45
CA MET A 58 9.01 10.75 3.46
C MET A 58 9.48 10.16 4.80
N ILE A 59 10.18 9.03 4.79
CA ILE A 59 10.79 8.43 5.99
C ILE A 59 11.75 9.43 6.63
N SER A 60 12.64 10.04 5.85
CA SER A 60 13.63 10.99 6.37
C SER A 60 12.98 12.23 7.00
N PHE A 61 11.88 12.72 6.42
CA PHE A 61 11.12 13.83 6.96
C PHE A 61 10.48 13.47 8.30
N GLN A 62 9.84 12.30 8.36
CA GLN A 62 9.17 11.81 9.55
C GLN A 62 10.15 11.56 10.70
N THR A 63 11.31 10.97 10.43
CA THR A 63 12.38 10.77 11.42
C THR A 63 12.84 12.10 12.00
N LYS A 64 13.18 13.07 11.13
CA LYS A 64 13.60 14.41 11.56
C LYS A 64 12.54 15.13 12.38
N ASN A 65 11.27 15.05 11.98
CA ASN A 65 10.18 15.66 12.73
C ASN A 65 10.03 15.02 14.12
N SER A 66 10.07 13.69 14.20
CA SER A 66 9.99 12.96 15.47
C SER A 66 11.14 13.30 16.43
N GLU A 67 12.36 13.48 15.90
CA GLU A 67 13.52 13.93 16.66
C GLU A 67 13.36 15.36 17.16
N SER A 68 12.89 16.27 16.30
CA SER A 68 12.64 17.66 16.68
C SER A 68 11.61 17.78 17.82
N VAL A 69 10.48 17.07 17.71
CA VAL A 69 9.46 17.00 18.76
C VAL A 69 10.04 16.44 20.06
N PHE A 70 10.76 15.31 19.96
CA PHE A 70 11.39 14.69 21.12
C PHE A 70 12.38 15.63 21.81
N ASN A 71 13.27 16.27 21.04
CA ASN A 71 14.26 17.21 21.56
C ASN A 71 13.60 18.41 22.22
N THR A 72 12.53 18.93 21.63
CA THR A 72 11.73 20.03 22.21
C THR A 72 11.17 19.63 23.56
N VAL A 73 10.58 18.43 23.68
CA VAL A 73 10.07 17.90 24.95
C VAL A 73 11.21 17.71 25.97
N MET A 74 12.36 17.18 25.54
CA MET A 74 13.53 16.97 26.41
C MET A 74 14.10 18.26 26.98
N THR A 75 14.00 19.39 26.26
CA THR A 75 14.44 20.70 26.74
C THR A 75 13.70 21.13 28.00
N TYR A 76 12.41 20.80 28.11
CA TYR A 76 11.57 21.16 29.25
C TYR A 76 11.44 20.04 30.28
N MET A 77 11.99 18.86 30.00
CA MET A 77 11.93 17.71 30.90
C MET A 77 12.99 17.84 32.01
N PRO A 78 12.66 17.49 33.27
CA PRO A 78 13.65 17.40 34.33
C PRO A 78 14.81 16.45 33.95
N GLN A 79 16.06 16.90 34.16
CA GLN A 79 17.27 16.12 33.86
C GLN A 79 17.58 15.09 34.95
N ASP A 80 16.56 14.37 35.39
CA ASP A 80 16.67 13.27 36.34
C ASP A 80 16.43 11.93 35.63
N PHE A 81 16.30 10.87 36.41
CA PHE A 81 16.11 9.51 35.91
C PHE A 81 14.93 9.37 34.93
N ARG A 82 13.92 10.25 34.98
CA ARG A 82 12.75 10.20 34.08
C ARG A 82 13.14 10.49 32.64
N GLY A 83 14.02 11.46 32.40
CA GLY A 83 14.52 11.78 31.06
C GLY A 83 15.32 10.61 30.48
N THR A 84 16.13 9.94 31.31
CA THR A 84 16.86 8.74 30.92
C THR A 84 15.94 7.58 30.58
N LEU A 85 14.91 7.32 31.40
CA LEU A 85 13.92 6.27 31.13
C LEU A 85 13.15 6.50 29.83
N ILE A 86 12.73 7.74 29.57
CA ILE A 86 11.99 8.08 28.34
C ILE A 86 12.87 7.93 27.10
N ARG A 87 14.16 8.32 27.17
CA ARG A 87 15.13 8.06 26.09
C ARG A 87 15.28 6.56 25.84
N GLN A 88 15.51 5.76 26.88
CA GLN A 88 15.65 4.31 26.76
C GLN A 88 14.40 3.65 26.18
N GLN A 89 13.21 4.08 26.63
CA GLN A 89 11.94 3.58 26.10
C GLN A 89 11.79 3.90 24.61
N LYS A 90 12.08 5.14 24.21
CA LYS A 90 12.06 5.55 22.79
C LYS A 90 13.04 4.72 21.98
N GLU A 91 14.30 4.64 22.40
CA GLU A 91 15.35 3.90 21.68
C GLU A 91 14.99 2.42 21.51
N ARG A 92 14.44 1.78 22.55
CA ARG A 92 13.96 0.40 22.46
C ARG A 92 12.80 0.27 21.48
N SER A 93 11.81 1.17 21.56
CA SER A 93 10.65 1.17 20.66
C SER A 93 11.07 1.35 19.20
N GLU A 94 11.90 2.35 18.91
CA GLU A 94 12.37 2.63 17.55
C GLU A 94 13.28 1.51 17.01
N ARG A 95 14.12 0.89 17.86
CA ARG A 95 14.91 -0.29 17.47
C ARG A 95 14.01 -1.46 17.09
N ASN A 96 12.94 -1.73 17.85
CA ASN A 96 12.00 -2.81 17.53
C ASN A 96 11.25 -2.53 16.21
N LYS A 97 10.79 -1.28 16.01
CA LYS A 97 10.10 -0.86 14.78
C LYS A 97 11.00 -0.98 13.55
N GLN A 98 12.27 -0.58 13.68
CA GLN A 98 13.26 -0.72 12.61
C GLN A 98 13.53 -2.20 12.28
N ALA A 99 13.69 -3.05 13.31
CA ALA A 99 13.92 -4.48 13.10
C ALA A 99 12.75 -5.15 12.35
N GLU A 100 11.51 -4.72 12.58
CA GLU A 100 10.33 -5.21 11.84
C GLU A 100 10.37 -4.78 10.36
N VAL A 101 10.77 -3.54 10.08
CA VAL A 101 10.96 -3.05 8.72
C VAL A 101 12.09 -3.81 8.01
N ASP A 102 13.22 -4.02 8.68
CA ASP A 102 14.37 -4.74 8.13
C ASP A 102 14.02 -6.22 7.86
N ALA A 103 13.25 -6.85 8.75
CA ALA A 103 12.73 -8.20 8.55
C ALA A 103 11.80 -8.28 7.33
N LEU A 104 10.91 -7.30 7.17
CA LEU A 104 10.02 -7.23 6.01
C LEU A 104 10.81 -7.06 4.70
N VAL A 105 11.77 -6.13 4.66
CA VAL A 105 12.60 -5.90 3.47
C VAL A 105 13.46 -7.11 3.13
N SER A 106 14.10 -7.74 4.13
CA SER A 106 14.93 -8.93 3.93
C SER A 106 14.13 -10.16 3.49
N SER A 107 12.85 -10.25 3.86
CA SER A 107 11.92 -11.27 3.38
C SER A 107 11.41 -11.03 1.94
N GLY A 108 11.77 -9.90 1.32
CA GLY A 108 11.34 -9.53 -0.04
C GLY A 108 10.02 -8.75 -0.09
N GLY A 109 9.62 -8.11 1.02
CA GLY A 109 8.43 -7.27 1.08
C GLY A 109 8.44 -6.13 0.06
N THR A 110 7.27 -5.80 -0.47
CA THR A 110 7.16 -4.73 -1.48
C THR A 110 7.21 -3.34 -0.84
N ILE A 111 7.47 -2.31 -1.64
CA ILE A 111 7.39 -0.89 -1.21
C ILE A 111 6.02 -0.60 -0.57
N ARG A 112 4.95 -1.22 -1.07
CA ARG A 112 3.59 -1.05 -0.54
C ARG A 112 3.45 -1.67 0.85
N ASP A 113 4.03 -2.85 1.07
CA ASP A 113 4.01 -3.51 2.38
C ASP A 113 4.81 -2.71 3.40
N THR A 114 5.99 -2.21 3.02
CA THR A 114 6.81 -1.33 3.85
C THR A 114 6.06 -0.06 4.20
N TYR A 115 5.37 0.56 3.25
CA TYR A 115 4.52 1.73 3.50
C TYR A 115 3.39 1.42 4.49
N ALA A 116 2.67 0.31 4.30
CA ALA A 116 1.57 -0.08 5.18
C ALA A 116 2.07 -0.33 6.61
N LEU A 117 3.23 -0.96 6.76
CA LEU A 117 3.86 -1.19 8.06
C LEU A 117 4.25 0.14 8.73
N LEU A 118 4.94 1.03 8.02
CA LEU A 118 5.34 2.35 8.54
C LEU A 118 4.12 3.19 8.94
N TRP A 119 3.03 3.10 8.18
CA TRP A 119 1.77 3.77 8.50
C TRP A 119 1.17 3.23 9.79
N LYS A 120 1.10 1.90 9.95
CA LYS A 120 0.63 1.26 11.19
C LYS A 120 1.49 1.71 12.38
N GLN A 121 2.82 1.64 12.25
CA GLN A 121 3.75 2.06 13.29
C GLN A 121 3.59 3.54 13.67
N GLN A 122 3.21 4.39 12.71
CA GLN A 122 2.93 5.81 12.93
C GLN A 122 1.62 6.04 13.69
N MET A 123 0.58 5.24 13.42
CA MET A 123 -0.69 5.34 14.15
C MET A 123 -0.57 4.85 15.60
N GLU A 124 0.43 4.03 15.90
CA GLU A 124 0.74 3.53 17.24
C GLU A 124 1.72 4.41 18.04
N ARG A 125 2.26 5.49 17.45
CA ARG A 125 3.13 6.46 18.15
C ARG A 125 2.32 7.47 18.94
#